data_AF-A0A3D3W299-F1
#
_entry.id   AF-A0A3D3W299-F1
#
_cell.length_a   1.000
_cell.length_b   1.000
_cell.length_c   1.000
_cell.angle_alpha   90.00
_cell.angle_beta   90.00
_cell.angle_gamma   90.00
#
_symmetry.space_group_name_H-M   'P 1'
#
loop_
_entity.id
_entity.type
_entity.pdbx_description
1 polymer ?
#
loop_
_entity_poly.entity_id
_entity_poly.type
_entity_poly.pdbx_seq_one_letter_code
_entity_poly.pdbx_strand_id
1 'polypeptide(L)'
;MSHGKLSQFLHVFSLAAGLVVAEGTVQAQLVPEDESRIRWTQPSAASRYRRPAGPEPVTVATQDSPAEERFLSLNEALRRALENSEVIRVLAGVSATSSGRTIYDTAIAVTPIDIAKAKFDPVLQANSTQRRNESPFLNPVLKEIDGLTTAGNDYGVRVNDRNQLGGTASIGADNRWDSRDIGGFATRNQPVMSVSYTQPILAGAGLAANRAPIVVARLQQEQSYFQFKDAMQRLVRDVISAYWQLVQARTELWAREIQVEQLEFSFRSLEAKADVGLRNRPAAAQAQASWSNARATLVQARANVLQREAALRNILGLPPEDGERLVPSTPPTRDRIEFRWKEIVETAQSSRPDLIELNLILDADRQRLVQQANLAKPALDATAGYRWNGLSGRTPAGDAVSAGPGDNTDWSMGVVFTVPLSLRESRARVRNQELLIAKDRANIQQMLHQAEHQLATSLRTIEQNLQQYEAFREARQASAFNVRAQRANIQAQRDTLLSELLAITDWANAVSAEAQSLTSYNTELANLELQSGTILETHGIRFTEERFGSIGPHGWCMEETGSYPQSLKASDNVSRYKEESRASEEAFELKDFPRRRSGAATGVPENAGGPDLPEPP
;
A
#
# COMPACT_ATOMS: atom_id res chain seq x y z
N MET A 1 38.48 49.81 -20.02
CA MET A 1 37.47 49.55 -21.07
C MET A 1 36.51 48.48 -20.56
N SER A 2 35.22 48.61 -20.88
CA SER A 2 34.09 47.74 -20.47
C SER A 2 33.37 48.05 -19.13
N HIS A 3 32.97 49.31 -18.92
CA HIS A 3 31.89 49.68 -17.97
C HIS A 3 30.55 50.02 -18.67
N GLY A 4 30.48 49.91 -20.00
CA GLY A 4 29.32 50.37 -20.79
C GLY A 4 28.26 49.30 -21.14
N LYS A 5 28.48 48.00 -20.85
CA LYS A 5 27.60 46.92 -21.36
C LYS A 5 26.65 46.30 -20.32
N LEU A 6 26.81 46.57 -19.02
CA LEU A 6 25.89 46.04 -17.99
C LEU A 6 24.64 46.90 -17.79
N SER A 7 24.75 48.21 -18.01
CA SER A 7 23.62 49.17 -17.89
C SER A 7 22.58 49.00 -19.01
N GLN A 8 22.99 48.56 -20.20
CA GLN A 8 22.05 48.30 -21.31
C GLN A 8 21.27 46.98 -21.15
N PHE A 9 21.79 45.98 -20.42
CA PHE A 9 21.06 44.72 -20.23
C PHE A 9 19.94 44.82 -19.19
N LEU A 10 20.09 45.65 -18.15
CA LEU A 10 19.03 45.88 -17.14
C LEU A 10 17.90 46.79 -17.65
N HIS A 11 18.17 47.73 -18.56
CA HIS A 11 17.11 48.55 -19.16
C HIS A 11 16.26 47.79 -20.19
N VAL A 12 16.81 46.77 -20.87
CA VAL A 12 16.05 45.96 -21.82
C VAL A 12 15.08 45.00 -21.12
N PHE A 13 15.40 44.53 -19.90
CA PHE A 13 14.48 43.68 -19.14
C PHE A 13 13.37 44.47 -18.42
N SER A 14 13.60 45.73 -18.05
CA SER A 14 12.56 46.57 -17.43
C SER A 14 11.53 47.09 -18.43
N LEU A 15 11.85 47.17 -19.73
CA LEU A 15 10.89 47.51 -20.77
C LEU A 15 10.04 46.32 -21.24
N ALA A 16 10.54 45.08 -21.14
CA ALA A 16 9.80 43.89 -21.52
C ALA A 16 8.72 43.47 -20.50
N ALA A 17 8.87 43.85 -19.22
CA ALA A 17 7.85 43.62 -18.19
C ALA A 17 6.75 44.69 -18.15
N GLY A 18 6.95 45.83 -18.82
CA GLY A 18 6.04 46.97 -18.81
C GLY A 18 4.95 46.97 -19.89
N LEU A 19 4.91 45.98 -20.79
CA LEU A 19 3.99 45.98 -21.94
C LEU A 19 2.94 44.85 -21.96
N VAL A 20 2.78 44.08 -20.88
CA VAL A 20 1.79 42.98 -20.81
C VAL A 20 0.64 43.27 -19.81
N VAL A 21 0.63 44.44 -19.16
CA VAL A 21 -0.35 44.74 -18.09
C VAL A 21 -1.49 45.69 -18.53
N ALA A 22 -1.58 46.03 -19.81
CA ALA A 22 -2.63 46.90 -20.33
C ALA A 22 -3.51 46.20 -21.36
N GLU A 23 -4.31 45.23 -20.90
CA GLU A 23 -5.65 44.89 -21.43
C GLU A 23 -6.20 43.71 -20.63
N GLY A 24 -6.83 44.02 -19.51
CA GLY A 24 -7.45 43.05 -18.61
C GLY A 24 -8.47 43.78 -17.76
N THR A 25 -9.55 44.22 -18.42
CA THR A 25 -10.73 44.77 -17.77
C THR A 25 -11.14 43.92 -16.57
N VAL A 26 -11.20 44.59 -15.43
CA VAL A 26 -11.75 44.15 -14.16
C VAL A 26 -13.10 43.47 -14.38
N GLN A 27 -13.12 42.14 -14.31
CA GLN A 27 -14.29 41.42 -13.81
C GLN A 27 -13.99 41.10 -12.35
N ALA A 28 -14.56 41.91 -11.46
CA ALA A 28 -14.69 41.56 -10.06
C ALA A 28 -15.50 40.26 -9.99
N GLN A 29 -14.80 39.15 -9.79
CA GLN A 29 -15.41 37.86 -9.55
C GLN A 29 -16.05 37.95 -8.16
N LEU A 30 -17.38 38.17 -8.14
CA LEU A 30 -18.20 37.85 -6.98
C LEU A 30 -17.76 36.48 -6.47
N VAL A 31 -17.47 36.39 -5.18
CA VAL A 31 -17.38 35.11 -4.47
C VAL A 31 -18.61 34.32 -4.91
N PRO A 32 -18.47 33.20 -5.64
CA PRO A 32 -19.64 32.44 -6.06
C PRO A 32 -20.35 32.03 -4.77
N GLU A 33 -21.65 32.31 -4.68
CA GLU A 33 -22.51 31.83 -3.61
C GLU A 33 -22.13 30.38 -3.32
N ASP A 34 -21.87 30.07 -2.04
CA ASP A 34 -21.60 28.73 -1.54
C ASP A 34 -22.42 27.72 -2.35
N GLU A 35 -21.73 26.80 -3.03
CA GLU A 35 -22.35 25.83 -3.91
C GLU A 35 -23.31 24.94 -3.11
N SER A 36 -24.54 25.40 -2.95
CA SER A 36 -25.62 24.75 -2.20
C SER A 36 -26.19 23.52 -2.91
N ARG A 37 -25.59 23.12 -4.04
CA ARG A 37 -25.96 21.97 -4.83
C ARG A 37 -24.71 21.24 -5.27
N ILE A 38 -24.60 19.96 -4.91
CA ILE A 38 -23.61 19.05 -5.49
C ILE A 38 -23.84 19.07 -7.01
N ARG A 39 -22.92 19.64 -7.79
CA ARG A 39 -22.93 19.53 -9.25
C ARG A 39 -22.68 18.07 -9.61
N TRP A 40 -23.74 17.28 -9.73
CA TRP A 40 -23.67 15.99 -10.42
C TRP A 40 -23.30 16.28 -11.88
N THR A 41 -22.06 16.00 -12.26
CA THR A 41 -21.63 16.08 -13.65
C THR A 41 -22.41 15.06 -14.47
N GLN A 42 -22.93 15.51 -15.60
CA GLN A 42 -23.67 14.74 -16.62
C GLN A 42 -22.89 13.48 -17.11
N PRO A 43 -23.51 12.55 -17.88
CA PRO A 43 -23.07 11.16 -18.15
C PRO A 43 -21.64 10.91 -18.64
N SER A 44 -20.84 11.94 -18.90
CA SER A 44 -19.38 11.87 -18.93
C SER A 44 -18.74 11.52 -17.57
N ALA A 45 -19.55 11.34 -16.51
CA ALA A 45 -19.16 10.76 -15.22
C ALA A 45 -18.80 9.26 -15.28
N ALA A 46 -18.75 8.65 -16.48
CA ALA A 46 -18.02 7.41 -16.64
C ALA A 46 -16.52 7.67 -16.39
N SER A 47 -15.88 6.84 -15.56
CA SER A 47 -14.43 6.83 -15.39
C SER A 47 -13.73 7.01 -16.74
N ARG A 48 -12.76 7.94 -16.83
CA ARG A 48 -11.90 8.09 -18.02
C ARG A 48 -11.21 6.78 -18.38
N TYR A 49 -11.01 5.91 -17.38
CA TYR A 49 -10.56 4.55 -17.56
C TYR A 49 -11.75 3.63 -17.80
N ARG A 50 -11.86 3.10 -19.03
CA ARG A 50 -12.84 2.07 -19.41
C ARG A 50 -12.07 0.79 -19.74
N ARG A 51 -12.43 -0.34 -19.10
CA ARG A 51 -12.00 -1.66 -19.59
C ARG A 51 -12.93 -2.11 -20.72
N PRO A 52 -12.41 -2.76 -21.77
CA PRO A 52 -13.27 -3.42 -22.76
C PRO A 52 -14.13 -4.48 -22.06
N ALA A 53 -15.36 -4.65 -22.54
CA ALA A 53 -16.20 -5.76 -22.10
C ALA A 53 -15.55 -7.07 -22.57
N GLY A 54 -15.21 -7.93 -21.62
CA GLY A 54 -14.73 -9.29 -21.91
C GLY A 54 -15.87 -10.20 -22.41
N PRO A 55 -15.57 -11.47 -22.70
CA PRO A 55 -16.62 -12.46 -22.95
C PRO A 55 -17.60 -12.57 -21.77
N GLU A 56 -18.80 -13.08 -22.05
CA GLU A 56 -19.82 -13.27 -21.02
C GLU A 56 -19.35 -14.23 -19.92
N PRO A 57 -19.70 -13.99 -18.64
CA PRO A 57 -19.29 -14.84 -17.53
C PRO A 57 -19.83 -16.26 -17.70
N VAL A 58 -18.97 -17.27 -17.47
CA VAL A 58 -19.40 -18.66 -17.48
C VAL A 58 -20.29 -18.90 -16.27
N THR A 59 -21.48 -19.45 -16.51
CA THR A 59 -22.39 -19.87 -15.43
C THR A 59 -22.48 -21.40 -15.39
N VAL A 60 -22.97 -21.95 -14.27
CA VAL A 60 -23.21 -23.39 -14.13
C VAL A 60 -24.16 -23.94 -15.22
N ALA A 61 -24.99 -23.08 -15.83
CA ALA A 61 -25.90 -23.45 -16.92
C ALA A 61 -25.26 -23.38 -18.32
N THR A 62 -24.20 -22.58 -18.51
CA THR A 62 -23.59 -22.29 -19.83
C THR A 62 -22.41 -23.22 -20.16
N GLN A 63 -22.11 -24.20 -19.29
CA GLN A 63 -20.83 -24.91 -19.21
C GLN A 63 -20.47 -25.84 -20.40
N ASP A 64 -21.28 -25.89 -21.46
CA ASP A 64 -21.00 -26.71 -22.67
C ASP A 64 -19.99 -26.03 -23.64
N SER A 65 -19.42 -24.87 -23.30
CA SER A 65 -18.37 -24.23 -24.12
C SER A 65 -16.99 -24.83 -23.80
N PRO A 66 -16.25 -25.38 -24.79
CA PRO A 66 -14.90 -25.90 -24.58
C PRO A 66 -13.93 -24.72 -24.36
N ALA A 67 -13.74 -24.33 -23.10
CA ALA A 67 -12.66 -23.42 -22.71
C ALA A 67 -11.33 -24.17 -22.69
N GLU A 68 -10.26 -23.53 -23.18
CA GLU A 68 -8.92 -24.13 -23.18
C GLU A 68 -8.41 -24.25 -21.74
N GLU A 69 -7.99 -25.43 -21.31
CA GLU A 69 -7.45 -25.64 -19.96
C GLU A 69 -6.01 -25.15 -19.87
N ARG A 70 -5.77 -24.19 -18.99
CA ARG A 70 -4.46 -23.64 -18.73
C ARG A 70 -3.92 -24.10 -17.39
N PHE A 71 -2.83 -24.85 -17.43
CA PHE A 71 -2.09 -25.22 -16.23
C PHE A 71 -1.37 -24.00 -15.64
N LEU A 72 -1.62 -23.71 -14.37
CA LEU A 72 -1.04 -22.60 -13.63
C LEU A 72 -0.31 -23.16 -12.40
N SER A 73 1.01 -22.97 -12.35
CA SER A 73 1.80 -23.30 -11.16
C SER A 73 1.67 -22.20 -10.11
N LEU A 74 1.93 -22.53 -8.84
CA LEU A 74 1.90 -21.53 -7.76
C LEU A 74 2.97 -20.43 -7.96
N ASN A 75 4.14 -20.77 -8.50
CA ASN A 75 5.17 -19.77 -8.86
C ASN A 75 4.67 -18.82 -9.96
N GLU A 76 4.00 -19.36 -11.00
CA GLU A 76 3.43 -18.53 -12.07
C GLU A 76 2.30 -17.64 -11.54
N ALA A 77 1.44 -18.15 -10.65
CA ALA A 77 0.40 -17.38 -9.99
C ALA A 77 1.01 -16.19 -9.20
N LEU A 78 2.03 -16.43 -8.37
CA LEU A 78 2.73 -15.37 -7.65
C LEU A 78 3.37 -14.34 -8.60
N ARG A 79 4.03 -14.80 -9.66
CA ARG A 79 4.64 -13.91 -10.65
C ARG A 79 3.59 -13.02 -11.34
N ARG A 80 2.51 -13.61 -11.84
CA ARG A 80 1.41 -12.87 -12.48
C ARG A 80 0.77 -11.86 -11.55
N ALA A 81 0.57 -12.22 -10.28
CA ALA A 81 0.04 -11.31 -9.27
C ALA A 81 0.95 -10.07 -9.12
N LEU A 82 2.26 -10.28 -9.02
CA LEU A 82 3.24 -9.19 -8.88
C LEU A 82 3.33 -8.32 -10.14
N GLU A 83 3.33 -8.94 -11.33
CA GLU A 83 3.39 -8.22 -12.61
C GLU A 83 2.16 -7.31 -12.84
N ASN A 84 0.97 -7.76 -12.42
CA ASN A 84 -0.29 -7.04 -12.63
C ASN A 84 -0.75 -6.20 -11.42
N SER A 85 0.11 -6.01 -10.41
CA SER A 85 -0.22 -5.33 -9.16
C SER A 85 0.48 -3.98 -9.02
N GLU A 86 0.01 -2.97 -9.76
CA GLU A 86 0.33 -1.56 -9.45
C GLU A 86 -0.31 -1.10 -8.13
N VAL A 87 -1.53 -1.59 -7.88
CA VAL A 87 -2.28 -1.45 -6.63
C VAL A 87 -2.35 -2.82 -5.98
N ILE A 88 -1.88 -2.92 -4.75
CA ILE A 88 -1.85 -4.18 -4.01
C ILE A 88 -3.30 -4.62 -3.73
N ARG A 89 -3.60 -5.87 -4.05
CA ARG A 89 -4.90 -6.51 -3.80
C ARG A 89 -4.77 -7.48 -2.63
N VAL A 90 -5.83 -7.59 -1.85
CA VAL A 90 -5.95 -8.48 -0.69
C VAL A 90 -7.26 -9.23 -0.82
N LEU A 91 -7.27 -10.50 -0.42
CA LEU A 91 -8.45 -11.36 -0.48
C LEU A 91 -9.38 -11.04 0.70
N ALA A 92 -10.60 -10.59 0.40
CA ALA A 92 -11.66 -10.32 1.38
C ALA A 92 -12.80 -11.33 1.19
N GLY A 93 -12.68 -12.48 1.87
CA GLY A 93 -13.62 -13.59 1.72
C GLY A 93 -13.49 -14.27 0.36
N VAL A 94 -14.39 -13.97 -0.57
CA VAL A 94 -14.44 -14.60 -1.91
C VAL A 94 -14.26 -13.59 -3.06
N SER A 95 -13.77 -12.39 -2.76
CA SER A 95 -13.39 -11.41 -3.77
C SER A 95 -12.09 -10.71 -3.36
N ALA A 96 -11.32 -10.25 -4.33
CA ALA A 96 -10.13 -9.44 -4.07
C ALA A 96 -10.52 -7.96 -4.04
N THR A 97 -10.02 -7.23 -3.04
CA THR A 97 -10.21 -5.79 -2.87
C THR A 97 -8.86 -5.09 -2.83
N SER A 98 -8.81 -3.80 -3.18
CA SER A 98 -7.60 -3.01 -2.99
C SER A 98 -7.26 -2.90 -1.50
N SER A 99 -5.99 -3.07 -1.15
CA SER A 99 -5.48 -2.77 0.20
C SER A 99 -5.36 -1.26 0.47
N GLY A 100 -5.54 -0.42 -0.54
CA GLY A 100 -5.25 1.00 -0.51
C GLY A 100 -3.76 1.34 -0.66
N ARG A 101 -2.88 0.34 -0.82
CA ARG A 101 -1.43 0.53 -1.02
C ARG A 101 -1.02 0.37 -2.47
N THR A 102 -0.08 1.20 -2.90
CA THR A 102 0.43 1.21 -4.28
C THR A 102 1.95 1.19 -4.32
N ILE A 103 2.50 0.83 -5.49
CA ILE A 103 3.95 0.93 -5.75
C ILE A 103 4.49 2.37 -5.69
N TYR A 104 3.61 3.37 -5.67
CA TYR A 104 3.97 4.79 -5.65
C TYR A 104 4.06 5.37 -4.22
N ASP A 105 3.49 4.71 -3.22
CA ASP A 105 3.37 5.26 -1.86
C ASP A 105 4.74 5.59 -1.26
N THR A 106 5.71 4.70 -1.46
CA THR A 106 7.09 4.88 -1.00
C THR A 106 7.77 6.06 -1.68
N ALA A 107 7.57 6.23 -2.99
CA ALA A 107 8.11 7.35 -3.75
C ALA A 107 7.48 8.68 -3.37
N ILE A 108 6.17 8.69 -3.10
CA ILE A 108 5.48 9.87 -2.56
C ILE A 108 6.07 10.23 -1.18
N ALA A 109 6.35 9.24 -0.33
CA ALA A 109 6.90 9.43 1.01
C ALA A 109 8.36 9.96 1.02
N VAL A 110 9.06 9.98 -0.11
CA VAL A 110 10.36 10.64 -0.24
C VAL A 110 10.21 12.16 -0.35
N THR A 111 9.14 12.65 -0.99
CA THR A 111 8.95 14.09 -1.24
C THR A 111 8.93 14.98 0.03
N PRO A 112 8.40 14.56 1.20
CA PRO A 112 8.51 15.33 2.44
C PRO A 112 9.95 15.52 2.94
N ILE A 113 10.89 14.63 2.58
CA ILE A 113 12.31 14.79 2.92
C ILE A 113 12.87 16.01 2.19
N ASP A 114 12.57 16.15 0.90
CA ASP A 114 13.02 17.29 0.10
C ASP A 114 12.32 18.57 0.52
N ILE A 115 11.03 18.52 0.88
CA ILE A 115 10.33 19.66 1.50
C ILE A 115 10.98 20.05 2.84
N ALA A 116 11.42 19.08 3.64
CA ALA A 116 12.10 19.35 4.91
C ALA A 116 13.50 19.96 4.70
N LYS A 117 14.22 19.54 3.66
CA LYS A 117 15.51 20.14 3.25
C LYS A 117 15.34 21.54 2.68
N ALA A 118 14.28 21.78 1.90
CA ALA A 118 14.00 23.06 1.26
C ALA A 118 13.81 24.23 2.25
N LYS A 119 13.60 23.94 3.53
CA LYS A 119 13.63 24.95 4.61
C LYS A 119 14.99 25.65 4.76
N PHE A 120 16.05 25.07 4.21
CA PHE A 120 17.41 25.61 4.18
C PHE A 120 17.80 26.14 2.79
N ASP A 121 16.86 26.17 1.84
CA ASP A 121 17.13 26.74 0.52
C ASP A 121 17.02 28.28 0.56
N PRO A 122 17.87 28.99 -0.19
CA PRO A 122 17.81 30.44 -0.24
C PRO A 122 16.52 30.91 -0.93
N VAL A 123 15.80 31.83 -0.29
CA VAL A 123 14.54 32.39 -0.80
C VAL A 123 14.78 33.79 -1.35
N LEU A 124 14.58 33.97 -2.65
CA LEU A 124 14.54 35.28 -3.31
C LEU A 124 13.11 35.85 -3.25
N GLN A 125 12.98 37.03 -2.68
CA GLN A 125 11.74 37.81 -2.63
C GLN A 125 11.94 39.09 -3.42
N ALA A 126 10.99 39.40 -4.32
CA ALA A 126 10.95 40.67 -5.02
C ALA A 126 9.55 41.27 -4.88
N ASN A 127 9.48 42.53 -4.46
CA ASN A 127 8.23 43.23 -4.24
C ASN A 127 8.25 44.61 -4.88
N SER A 128 7.09 45.06 -5.37
CA SER A 128 6.83 46.43 -5.79
C SER A 128 5.49 46.87 -5.20
N THR A 129 5.54 47.91 -4.37
CA THR A 129 4.36 48.44 -3.69
C THR A 129 4.16 49.88 -4.12
N GLN A 130 3.11 50.12 -4.92
CA GLN A 130 2.68 51.47 -5.26
C GLN A 130 1.84 52.05 -4.14
N ARG A 131 2.13 53.30 -3.79
CA ARG A 131 1.47 54.00 -2.69
C ARG A 131 0.98 55.36 -3.18
N ARG A 132 -0.19 55.77 -2.72
CA ARG A 132 -0.66 57.15 -2.77
C ARG A 132 -1.16 57.50 -1.37
N ASN A 133 -0.39 58.32 -0.67
CA ASN A 133 -0.73 58.82 0.64
C ASN A 133 -1.18 60.27 0.51
N GLU A 134 -2.34 60.59 1.05
CA GLU A 134 -2.89 61.94 1.06
C GLU A 134 -3.12 62.34 2.52
N SER A 135 -2.26 63.22 3.03
CA SER A 135 -2.30 63.66 4.42
C SER A 135 -2.84 65.09 4.47
N PRO A 136 -3.94 65.35 5.19
CA PRO A 136 -4.44 66.71 5.36
C PRO A 136 -3.48 67.51 6.24
N PHE A 137 -3.26 68.78 5.92
CA PHE A 137 -2.54 69.71 6.78
C PHE A 137 -3.27 71.06 6.81
N LEU A 138 -3.17 71.76 7.94
CA LEU A 138 -3.71 73.11 8.06
C LEU A 138 -2.76 74.08 7.36
N ASN A 139 -3.26 74.79 6.35
CA ASN A 139 -2.54 75.92 5.78
C ASN A 139 -2.80 77.17 6.67
N PRO A 140 -1.83 77.63 7.49
CA PRO A 140 -2.06 78.71 8.44
C PRO A 140 -2.30 80.08 7.78
N VAL A 141 -1.91 80.23 6.50
CA VAL A 141 -2.08 81.47 5.75
C VAL A 141 -3.49 81.55 5.15
N LEU A 142 -3.95 80.46 4.55
CA LEU A 142 -5.28 80.40 3.91
C LEU A 142 -6.40 79.97 4.87
N LYS A 143 -6.06 79.51 6.09
CA LYS A 143 -7.00 78.97 7.10
C LYS A 143 -7.88 77.83 6.55
N GLU A 144 -7.34 77.03 5.65
CA GLU A 144 -8.00 75.88 5.03
C GLU A 144 -7.21 74.61 5.30
N ILE A 145 -7.91 73.47 5.30
CA ILE A 145 -7.27 72.16 5.30
C ILE A 145 -6.94 71.81 3.85
N ASP A 146 -5.65 71.77 3.52
CA ASP A 146 -5.16 71.36 2.22
C ASP A 146 -4.63 69.91 2.28
N GLY A 147 -4.58 69.23 1.14
CA GLY A 147 -4.18 67.83 1.01
C GLY A 147 -2.76 67.69 0.46
N LEU A 148 -1.83 67.21 1.28
CA LEU A 148 -0.51 66.82 0.79
C LEU A 148 -0.60 65.40 0.19
N THR A 149 -0.63 65.32 -1.14
CA THR A 149 -0.54 64.04 -1.85
C THR A 149 0.92 63.67 -2.12
N THR A 150 1.37 62.54 -1.57
CA THR A 150 2.63 61.87 -1.90
C THR A 150 2.33 60.54 -2.58
N ALA A 151 2.68 60.41 -3.86
CA ALA A 151 2.70 59.12 -4.54
C ALA A 151 4.11 58.53 -4.46
N GLY A 152 4.23 57.22 -4.54
CA GLY A 152 5.52 56.56 -4.48
C GLY A 152 5.47 55.11 -4.93
N ASN A 153 6.64 54.55 -5.17
CA ASN A 153 6.79 53.14 -5.44
C ASN A 153 7.98 52.60 -4.64
N ASP A 154 7.70 51.60 -3.82
CA ASP A 154 8.70 50.89 -3.04
C ASP A 154 9.05 49.60 -3.76
N TYR A 155 10.31 49.47 -4.16
CA TYR A 155 10.84 48.24 -4.73
C TYR A 155 11.75 47.56 -3.72
N GLY A 156 11.68 46.25 -3.60
CA GLY A 156 12.56 45.48 -2.73
C GLY A 156 12.97 44.19 -3.40
N VAL A 157 14.24 43.82 -3.26
CA VAL A 157 14.76 42.50 -3.61
C VAL A 157 15.53 41.99 -2.42
N ARG A 158 15.19 40.82 -1.90
CA ARG A 158 15.83 40.22 -0.72
C ARG A 158 16.08 38.74 -0.94
N VAL A 159 17.28 38.28 -0.60
CA VAL A 159 17.63 36.85 -0.51
C VAL A 159 17.81 36.50 0.95
N ASN A 160 17.06 35.49 1.42
CA ASN A 160 17.17 34.96 2.78
C ASN A 160 17.68 33.52 2.72
N ASP A 161 18.71 33.20 3.49
CA ASP A 161 19.26 31.85 3.61
C ASP A 161 19.27 31.42 5.08
N ARG A 162 18.86 30.18 5.35
CA ARG A 162 18.83 29.61 6.70
C ARG A 162 19.82 28.46 6.77
N ASN A 163 20.76 28.53 7.72
CA ASN A 163 21.70 27.45 7.95
C ASN A 163 21.11 26.36 8.87
N GLN A 164 21.76 25.19 8.90
CA GLN A 164 21.34 24.06 9.74
C GLN A 164 21.57 24.26 11.24
N LEU A 165 22.30 25.30 11.65
CA LEU A 165 22.45 25.68 13.05
C LEU A 165 21.28 26.53 13.56
N GLY A 166 20.38 26.95 12.67
CA GLY A 166 19.22 27.79 12.95
C GLY A 166 19.43 29.27 12.63
N GLY A 167 20.65 29.68 12.24
CA GLY A 167 20.97 31.05 11.86
C GLY A 167 20.38 31.43 10.51
N THR A 168 20.01 32.69 10.35
CA THR A 168 19.45 33.26 9.12
C THR A 168 20.31 34.41 8.63
N ALA A 169 20.78 34.32 7.39
CA ALA A 169 21.48 35.37 6.68
C ALA A 169 20.52 36.00 5.67
N SER A 170 20.49 37.33 5.59
CA SER A 170 19.63 38.04 4.65
C SER A 170 20.40 39.17 3.98
N ILE A 171 20.31 39.24 2.65
CA ILE A 171 20.86 40.31 1.85
C ILE A 171 19.70 40.95 1.10
N GLY A 172 19.54 42.26 1.25
CA GLY A 172 18.44 43.01 0.65
C GLY A 172 18.91 44.29 -0.04
N ALA A 173 18.23 44.64 -1.11
CA ALA A 173 18.30 45.94 -1.76
C ALA A 173 16.87 46.46 -1.92
N ASP A 174 16.56 47.54 -1.21
CA ASP A 174 15.28 48.21 -1.22
C ASP A 174 15.46 49.60 -1.84
N ASN A 175 14.51 50.11 -2.60
CA ASN A 175 14.51 51.50 -3.06
C ASN A 175 13.12 52.08 -2.90
N ARG A 176 13.04 53.15 -2.12
CA ARG A 176 11.82 53.93 -1.96
C ARG A 176 11.88 55.16 -2.85
N TRP A 177 11.00 55.21 -3.85
CA TRP A 177 10.76 56.41 -4.64
C TRP A 177 9.53 57.14 -4.14
N ASP A 178 9.65 58.45 -3.91
CA ASP A 178 8.54 59.33 -3.56
C ASP A 178 8.48 60.49 -4.58
N SER A 179 7.26 60.79 -5.05
CA SER A 179 6.97 61.76 -6.11
C SER A 179 6.87 63.21 -5.63
N ARG A 180 6.82 63.44 -4.31
CA ARG A 180 6.64 64.78 -3.74
C ARG A 180 7.14 64.91 -2.30
N ASP A 181 7.44 66.16 -1.99
CA ASP A 181 8.17 66.77 -0.86
C ASP A 181 8.19 66.02 0.48
N ILE A 182 9.31 65.35 0.74
CA ILE A 182 9.71 64.92 2.09
C ILE A 182 11.18 65.29 2.29
N GLY A 183 11.42 66.29 3.15
CA GLY A 183 12.77 66.68 3.57
C GLY A 183 13.53 67.55 2.56
N GLY A 184 12.84 68.38 1.76
CA GLY A 184 13.48 69.36 0.86
C GLY A 184 13.86 68.81 -0.52
N PHE A 185 13.12 67.81 -1.01
CA PHE A 185 13.31 67.20 -2.33
C PHE A 185 12.00 67.24 -3.13
N ALA A 186 12.04 67.74 -4.36
CA ALA A 186 10.94 67.67 -5.32
C ALA A 186 10.62 66.23 -5.75
N THR A 187 11.65 65.40 -5.89
CA THR A 187 11.54 63.94 -6.04
C THR A 187 12.66 63.28 -5.24
N ARG A 188 12.38 62.13 -4.63
CA ARG A 188 13.32 61.46 -3.74
C ARG A 188 13.40 59.97 -4.03
N ASN A 189 14.61 59.45 -4.07
CA ASN A 189 14.97 58.04 -4.13
C ASN A 189 15.82 57.71 -2.90
N GLN A 190 15.48 56.62 -2.21
CA GLN A 190 16.21 56.13 -1.04
C GLN A 190 16.59 54.66 -1.26
N PRO A 191 17.63 54.39 -2.06
CA PRO A 191 18.15 53.05 -2.20
C PRO A 191 18.87 52.66 -0.91
N VAL A 192 18.51 51.50 -0.36
CA VAL A 192 19.07 50.91 0.85
C VAL A 192 19.55 49.52 0.51
N MET A 193 20.83 49.26 0.74
CA MET A 193 21.35 47.89 0.74
C MET A 193 21.55 47.46 2.19
N SER A 194 21.12 46.26 2.55
CA SER A 194 21.27 45.72 3.90
C SER A 194 21.76 44.28 3.88
N VAL A 195 22.71 43.97 4.76
CA VAL A 195 23.11 42.61 5.09
C VAL A 195 22.82 42.42 6.57
N SER A 196 22.13 41.34 6.93
CA SER A 196 21.94 40.97 8.33
C SER A 196 22.10 39.48 8.55
N TYR A 197 22.54 39.14 9.76
CA TYR A 197 22.71 37.78 10.23
C TYR A 197 22.12 37.67 11.63
N THR A 198 21.23 36.69 11.83
CA THR A 198 20.63 36.38 13.12
C THR A 198 20.93 34.94 13.48
N GLN A 199 21.62 34.71 14.60
CA GLN A 199 21.97 33.38 15.11
C GLN A 199 21.23 33.12 16.42
N PRO A 200 20.31 32.14 16.46
CA PRO A 200 19.79 31.65 17.73
C PRO A 200 20.90 30.94 18.51
N ILE A 201 20.99 31.25 19.81
CA ILE A 201 21.98 30.69 20.74
C ILE A 201 21.34 29.60 21.63
N LEU A 202 20.07 29.81 22.03
CA LEU A 202 19.34 28.89 22.90
C LEU A 202 18.21 28.18 22.15
N ALA A 203 16.97 28.68 22.23
CA ALA A 203 15.85 28.12 21.48
C ALA A 203 16.07 28.30 19.98
N GLY A 204 15.85 27.25 19.20
CA GLY A 204 16.10 27.24 17.76
C GLY A 204 17.57 26.99 17.36
N ALA A 205 18.49 26.91 18.33
CA ALA A 205 19.90 26.66 18.07
C ALA A 205 20.22 25.16 18.00
N GLY A 206 21.23 24.83 17.17
CA GLY A 206 21.88 23.52 17.15
C GLY A 206 21.38 22.59 16.05
N LEU A 207 22.28 21.69 15.62
CA LEU A 207 22.03 20.80 14.48
C LEU A 207 20.89 19.81 14.75
N ALA A 208 20.83 19.22 15.95
CA ALA A 208 19.86 18.18 16.26
C ALA A 208 18.40 18.68 16.15
N ALA A 209 18.10 19.86 16.71
CA ALA A 209 16.75 20.43 16.69
C ALA A 209 16.32 20.89 15.29
N ASN A 210 17.25 21.45 14.50
CA ASN A 210 16.98 21.92 13.14
C ASN A 210 16.92 20.77 12.12
N ARG A 211 17.71 19.70 12.31
CA ARG A 211 17.67 18.49 11.47
C ARG A 211 16.56 17.51 11.85
N ALA A 212 16.00 17.59 13.05
CA ALA A 212 14.94 16.68 13.52
C ALA A 212 13.78 16.51 12.51
N PRO A 213 13.23 17.56 11.86
CA PRO A 213 12.22 17.38 10.82
C PRO A 213 12.67 16.57 9.60
N ILE A 214 13.94 16.70 9.19
CA ILE A 214 14.51 15.88 8.10
C ILE A 214 14.59 14.42 8.54
N VAL A 215 15.08 14.16 9.76
CA VAL A 215 15.17 12.79 10.30
C VAL A 215 13.78 12.18 10.46
N VAL A 216 12.79 12.94 10.95
CA VAL A 216 11.39 12.50 11.04
C VAL A 216 10.84 12.15 9.65
N ALA A 217 11.09 12.98 8.63
CA ALA A 217 10.65 12.69 7.26
C ALA A 217 11.31 11.41 6.71
N ARG A 218 12.58 11.14 7.04
CA ARG A 218 13.26 9.88 6.68
C ARG A 218 12.63 8.67 7.36
N LEU A 219 12.37 8.74 8.67
CA LEU A 219 11.71 7.67 9.41
C LEU A 219 10.28 7.41 8.90
N GLN A 220 9.58 8.46 8.45
CA GLN A 220 8.25 8.32 7.82
C GLN A 220 8.33 7.66 6.43
N GLN A 221 9.40 7.91 5.67
CA GLN A 221 9.65 7.21 4.42
C GLN A 221 9.94 5.72 4.65
N GLU A 222 10.77 5.39 5.65
CA GLU A 222 11.03 4.01 6.06
C GLU A 222 9.74 3.32 6.53
N GLN A 223 8.90 4.02 7.30
CA GLN A 223 7.58 3.54 7.71
C GLN A 223 6.71 3.22 6.48
N SER A 224 6.66 4.11 5.48
CA SER A 224 5.90 3.87 4.25
C SER A 224 6.42 2.64 3.49
N TYR A 225 7.72 2.39 3.52
CA TYR A 225 8.31 1.18 2.95
C TYR A 225 7.86 -0.08 3.68
N PHE A 226 7.88 -0.12 5.01
CA PHE A 226 7.41 -1.29 5.77
C PHE A 226 5.90 -1.51 5.65
N GLN A 227 5.10 -0.45 5.52
CA GLN A 227 3.67 -0.56 5.22
C GLN A 227 3.41 -1.18 3.83
N PHE A 228 4.22 -0.80 2.83
CA PHE A 228 4.18 -1.41 1.51
C PHE A 228 4.64 -2.88 1.55
N LYS A 229 5.70 -3.18 2.32
CA LYS A 229 6.18 -4.54 2.56
C LYS A 229 5.09 -5.42 3.20
N ASP A 230 4.40 -4.95 4.23
CA ASP A 230 3.28 -5.68 4.87
C ASP A 230 2.15 -5.98 3.86
N ALA A 231 1.76 -4.98 3.07
CA ALA A 231 0.74 -5.16 2.05
C ALA A 231 1.18 -6.20 0.99
N MET A 232 2.44 -6.20 0.58
CA MET A 232 3.01 -7.19 -0.34
C MET A 232 3.03 -8.59 0.27
N GLN A 233 3.41 -8.72 1.56
CA GLN A 233 3.36 -9.97 2.29
C GLN A 233 1.94 -10.56 2.32
N ARG A 234 0.93 -9.71 2.57
CA ARG A 234 -0.48 -10.11 2.52
C ARG A 234 -0.91 -10.56 1.13
N LEU A 235 -0.53 -9.84 0.07
CA LEU A 235 -0.82 -10.25 -1.31
C LEU A 235 -0.27 -11.65 -1.60
N VAL A 236 0.99 -11.92 -1.25
CA VAL A 236 1.61 -13.24 -1.47
C VAL A 236 0.86 -14.33 -0.73
N ARG A 237 0.58 -14.13 0.56
CA ARG A 237 -0.22 -15.06 1.37
C ARG A 237 -1.60 -15.29 0.75
N ASP A 238 -2.27 -14.23 0.32
CA ASP A 238 -3.62 -14.29 -0.22
C ASP A 238 -3.70 -14.98 -1.58
N VAL A 239 -2.68 -14.80 -2.44
CA VAL A 239 -2.55 -15.56 -3.70
C VAL A 239 -2.37 -17.05 -3.39
N ILE A 240 -1.52 -17.40 -2.43
CA ILE A 240 -1.34 -18.79 -1.98
C ILE A 240 -2.66 -19.36 -1.46
N SER A 241 -3.40 -18.60 -0.63
CA SER A 241 -4.70 -19.02 -0.11
C SER A 241 -5.73 -19.22 -1.21
N ALA A 242 -5.88 -18.26 -2.14
CA ALA A 242 -6.81 -18.35 -3.26
C ALA A 242 -6.48 -19.54 -4.18
N TYR A 243 -5.18 -19.80 -4.40
CA TYR A 243 -4.71 -20.94 -5.17
C TYR A 243 -5.12 -22.27 -4.51
N TRP A 244 -4.86 -22.45 -3.21
CA TRP A 244 -5.22 -23.68 -2.50
C TRP A 244 -6.74 -23.86 -2.34
N GLN A 245 -7.50 -22.77 -2.19
CA GLN A 245 -8.96 -22.83 -2.19
C GLN A 245 -9.53 -23.31 -3.53
N LEU A 246 -8.91 -22.92 -4.66
CA LEU A 246 -9.29 -23.44 -5.97
C LEU A 246 -8.97 -24.95 -6.10
N VAL A 247 -7.79 -25.37 -5.62
CA VAL A 247 -7.43 -26.80 -5.56
C VAL A 247 -8.47 -27.60 -4.75
N GLN A 248 -8.85 -27.11 -3.56
CA GLN A 248 -9.87 -27.75 -2.74
C GLN A 248 -11.22 -27.88 -3.48
N ALA A 249 -11.70 -26.77 -4.07
CA ALA A 249 -13.00 -26.74 -4.74
C ALA A 249 -13.05 -27.69 -5.95
N ARG A 250 -11.93 -27.82 -6.69
CA ARG A 250 -11.85 -28.74 -7.83
C ARG A 250 -11.77 -30.20 -7.40
N THR A 251 -11.02 -30.52 -6.34
CA THR A 251 -11.01 -31.88 -5.78
C THR A 251 -12.39 -32.29 -5.27
N GLU A 252 -13.13 -31.37 -4.64
CA GLU A 252 -14.52 -31.61 -4.25
C GLU A 252 -15.42 -31.84 -5.47
N LEU A 253 -15.33 -30.99 -6.50
CA LEU A 253 -16.08 -31.16 -7.75
C LEU A 253 -15.85 -32.55 -8.35
N TRP A 254 -14.60 -32.98 -8.46
CA TRP A 254 -14.24 -34.31 -8.97
C TRP A 254 -14.91 -35.43 -8.15
N ALA A 255 -14.92 -35.33 -6.82
CA ALA A 255 -15.54 -36.32 -5.96
C ALA A 255 -17.07 -36.36 -6.14
N ARG A 256 -17.71 -35.19 -6.28
CA ARG A 256 -19.16 -35.07 -6.51
C ARG A 256 -19.58 -35.57 -7.89
N GLU A 257 -18.76 -35.38 -8.93
CA GLU A 257 -19.03 -35.91 -10.27
C GLU A 257 -19.10 -37.44 -10.26
N ILE A 258 -18.13 -38.09 -9.60
CA ILE A 258 -18.13 -39.55 -9.43
C ILE A 258 -19.31 -39.99 -8.56
N GLN A 259 -19.60 -39.27 -7.48
CA GLN A 259 -20.76 -39.55 -6.63
C GLN A 259 -22.05 -39.59 -7.45
N VAL A 260 -22.30 -38.58 -8.29
CA VAL A 260 -23.48 -38.52 -9.16
C VAL A 260 -23.47 -39.65 -10.18
N GLU A 261 -22.35 -39.90 -10.86
CA GLU A 261 -22.20 -40.99 -11.84
C GLU A 261 -22.60 -42.35 -11.23
N GLN A 262 -22.12 -42.66 -10.02
CA GLN A 262 -22.37 -43.95 -9.37
C GLN A 262 -23.77 -44.05 -8.75
N LEU A 263 -24.32 -42.95 -8.22
CA LEU A 263 -25.68 -42.93 -7.69
C LEU A 263 -26.71 -43.00 -8.83
N GLU A 264 -26.44 -42.39 -9.98
CA GLU A 264 -27.26 -42.54 -11.18
C GLU A 264 -27.30 -44.00 -11.64
N PHE A 265 -26.14 -44.64 -11.74
CA PHE A 265 -26.06 -46.06 -12.09
C PHE A 265 -26.87 -46.93 -11.12
N SER A 266 -26.73 -46.68 -9.81
CA SER A 266 -27.46 -47.42 -8.77
C SER A 266 -28.96 -47.18 -8.82
N PHE A 267 -29.39 -45.94 -9.07
CA PHE A 267 -30.81 -45.58 -9.27
C PHE A 267 -31.40 -46.31 -10.48
N ARG A 268 -30.77 -46.22 -11.66
CA ARG A 268 -31.24 -46.90 -12.88
C ARG A 268 -31.33 -48.42 -12.69
N SER A 269 -30.38 -49.02 -11.96
CA SER A 269 -30.41 -50.46 -11.65
C SER A 269 -31.59 -50.83 -10.73
N LEU A 270 -31.91 -49.99 -9.74
CA LEU A 270 -33.02 -50.22 -8.82
C LEU A 270 -34.38 -49.98 -9.46
N GLU A 271 -34.48 -48.96 -10.30
CA GLU A 271 -35.67 -48.66 -11.10
C GLU A 271 -36.00 -49.84 -12.03
N ALA A 272 -35.02 -50.30 -12.81
CA ALA A 272 -35.18 -51.46 -13.68
C ALA A 272 -35.62 -52.73 -12.93
N LYS A 273 -35.08 -52.97 -11.72
CA LYS A 273 -35.47 -54.11 -10.87
C LYS A 273 -36.87 -53.94 -10.27
N ALA A 274 -37.30 -52.72 -9.97
CA ALA A 274 -38.64 -52.43 -9.46
C ALA A 274 -39.70 -52.62 -10.56
N ASP A 275 -39.39 -52.26 -11.81
CA ASP A 275 -40.30 -52.40 -12.95
C ASP A 275 -40.62 -53.87 -13.27
N VAL A 276 -39.64 -54.76 -13.11
CA VAL A 276 -39.83 -56.22 -13.28
C VAL A 276 -40.26 -56.94 -11.99
N GLY A 277 -40.61 -56.19 -10.93
CA GLY A 277 -41.09 -56.75 -9.66
C GLY A 277 -40.04 -57.47 -8.80
N LEU A 278 -38.76 -57.38 -9.14
CA LEU A 278 -37.64 -58.00 -8.39
C LEU A 278 -37.21 -57.18 -7.16
N ARG A 279 -37.66 -55.92 -7.04
CA ARG A 279 -37.43 -55.06 -5.87
C ARG A 279 -38.64 -54.17 -5.58
N ASN A 280 -38.69 -53.63 -4.37
CA ASN A 280 -39.78 -52.79 -3.88
C ASN A 280 -39.65 -51.34 -4.41
N ARG A 281 -40.78 -50.75 -4.86
CA ARG A 281 -40.85 -49.34 -5.32
C ARG A 281 -40.26 -48.30 -4.35
N PRO A 282 -40.41 -48.44 -3.01
CA PRO A 282 -39.77 -47.52 -2.07
C PRO A 282 -38.25 -47.43 -2.19
N ALA A 283 -37.55 -48.53 -2.52
CA ALA A 283 -36.10 -48.51 -2.68
C ALA A 283 -35.66 -47.72 -3.93
N ALA A 284 -36.42 -47.81 -5.03
CA ALA A 284 -36.18 -47.01 -6.23
C ALA A 284 -36.41 -45.51 -5.95
N ALA A 285 -37.50 -45.16 -5.24
CA ALA A 285 -37.77 -43.78 -4.84
C ALA A 285 -36.68 -43.21 -3.92
N GLN A 286 -36.17 -44.01 -2.97
CA GLN A 286 -35.07 -43.60 -2.10
C GLN A 286 -33.77 -43.37 -2.89
N ALA A 287 -33.46 -44.25 -3.85
CA ALA A 287 -32.30 -44.07 -4.73
C ALA A 287 -32.43 -42.82 -5.62
N GLN A 288 -33.65 -42.55 -6.13
CA GLN A 288 -33.95 -41.33 -6.88
C GLN A 288 -33.72 -40.07 -6.03
N ALA A 289 -34.16 -40.08 -4.77
CA ALA A 289 -33.94 -38.99 -3.83
C ALA A 289 -32.44 -38.76 -3.57
N SER A 290 -31.67 -39.83 -3.31
CA SER A 290 -30.22 -39.74 -3.12
C SER A 290 -29.49 -39.21 -4.36
N TRP A 291 -29.85 -39.67 -5.56
CA TRP A 291 -29.30 -39.16 -6.82
C TRP A 291 -29.65 -37.68 -7.05
N SER A 292 -30.90 -37.30 -6.80
CA SER A 292 -31.36 -35.90 -6.94
C SER A 292 -30.63 -34.97 -5.97
N ASN A 293 -30.44 -35.40 -4.72
CA ASN A 293 -29.66 -34.66 -3.73
C ASN A 293 -28.19 -34.52 -4.17
N ALA A 294 -27.57 -35.60 -4.65
CA ALA A 294 -26.20 -35.54 -5.14
C ALA A 294 -26.06 -34.60 -6.35
N ARG A 295 -27.05 -34.56 -7.25
CA ARG A 295 -27.09 -33.60 -8.37
C ARG A 295 -27.17 -32.16 -7.89
N ALA A 296 -27.95 -31.88 -6.84
CA ALA A 296 -27.99 -30.55 -6.22
C ALA A 296 -26.63 -30.16 -5.61
N THR A 297 -25.97 -31.08 -4.90
CA THR A 297 -24.62 -30.86 -4.36
C THR A 297 -23.57 -30.66 -5.46
N LEU A 298 -23.68 -31.38 -6.58
CA LEU A 298 -22.80 -31.19 -7.75
C LEU A 298 -22.94 -29.79 -8.34
N VAL A 299 -24.17 -29.26 -8.45
CA VAL A 299 -24.41 -27.88 -8.90
C VAL A 299 -23.74 -26.87 -7.97
N GLN A 300 -23.80 -27.10 -6.65
CA GLN A 300 -23.10 -26.25 -5.66
C GLN A 300 -21.58 -26.34 -5.80
N ALA A 301 -21.02 -27.54 -5.97
CA ALA A 301 -19.58 -27.73 -6.15
C ALA A 301 -19.08 -27.03 -7.43
N ARG A 302 -19.84 -27.10 -8.53
CA ARG A 302 -19.54 -26.36 -9.77
C ARG A 302 -19.54 -24.85 -9.55
N ALA A 303 -20.56 -24.32 -8.86
CA ALA A 303 -20.62 -22.91 -8.53
C ALA A 303 -19.42 -22.47 -7.66
N ASN A 304 -19.02 -23.29 -6.68
CA ASN A 304 -17.87 -23.01 -5.82
C ASN A 304 -16.57 -22.93 -6.63
N VAL A 305 -16.33 -23.84 -7.57
CA VAL A 305 -15.15 -23.77 -8.46
C VAL A 305 -15.12 -22.45 -9.22
N LEU A 306 -16.21 -22.06 -9.88
CA LEU A 306 -16.28 -20.78 -10.60
C LEU A 306 -16.02 -19.59 -9.68
N GLN A 307 -16.54 -19.62 -8.45
CA GLN A 307 -16.35 -18.57 -7.48
C GLN A 307 -14.89 -18.46 -6.99
N ARG A 308 -14.22 -19.59 -6.71
CA ARG A 308 -12.81 -19.61 -6.32
C ARG A 308 -11.89 -19.24 -7.47
N GLU A 309 -12.22 -19.65 -8.68
CA GLU A 309 -11.49 -19.29 -9.89
C GLU A 309 -11.59 -17.78 -10.16
N ALA A 310 -12.78 -17.20 -10.06
CA ALA A 310 -12.98 -15.76 -10.17
C ALA A 310 -12.23 -14.96 -9.09
N ALA A 311 -12.20 -15.45 -7.85
CA ALA A 311 -11.42 -14.84 -6.77
C ALA A 311 -9.91 -14.87 -7.07
N LEU A 312 -9.40 -16.01 -7.58
CA LEU A 312 -8.01 -16.14 -8.01
C LEU A 312 -7.71 -15.20 -9.19
N ARG A 313 -8.55 -15.17 -10.24
CA ARG A 313 -8.37 -14.24 -11.37
C ARG A 313 -8.30 -12.78 -10.90
N ASN A 314 -9.19 -12.38 -10.00
CA ASN A 314 -9.24 -11.01 -9.49
C ASN A 314 -7.95 -10.64 -8.74
N ILE A 315 -7.44 -11.50 -7.85
CA ILE A 315 -6.19 -11.21 -7.13
C ILE A 315 -4.97 -11.21 -8.06
N LEU A 316 -4.97 -12.04 -9.11
CA LEU A 316 -3.96 -12.05 -10.17
C LEU A 316 -4.05 -10.83 -11.12
N GLY A 317 -5.07 -9.98 -10.97
CA GLY A 317 -5.30 -8.83 -11.85
C GLY A 317 -5.87 -9.19 -13.22
N LEU A 318 -6.31 -10.44 -13.42
CA LEU A 318 -6.88 -10.95 -14.67
C LEU A 318 -8.35 -10.49 -14.82
N PRO A 319 -8.90 -10.45 -16.05
CA PRO A 319 -10.33 -10.24 -16.26
C PRO A 319 -11.15 -11.38 -15.65
N PRO A 320 -12.46 -11.19 -15.40
CA PRO A 320 -13.32 -12.27 -14.90
C PRO A 320 -13.35 -13.49 -15.82
N GLU A 321 -13.27 -13.26 -17.13
CA GLU A 321 -13.19 -14.27 -18.18
C GLU A 321 -12.24 -13.80 -19.29
N ASP A 322 -11.44 -14.73 -19.81
CA ASP A 322 -10.51 -14.57 -20.93
C ASP A 322 -10.59 -15.73 -21.94
N GLY A 323 -11.52 -16.68 -21.75
CA GLY A 323 -11.69 -17.86 -22.61
C GLY A 323 -10.82 -19.06 -22.21
N GLU A 324 -9.95 -18.92 -21.22
CA GLU A 324 -9.12 -19.98 -20.66
C GLU A 324 -9.66 -20.40 -19.28
N ARG A 325 -9.64 -21.70 -18.96
CA ARG A 325 -9.97 -22.20 -17.62
C ARG A 325 -8.68 -22.44 -16.83
N LEU A 326 -8.57 -21.86 -15.63
CA LEU A 326 -7.39 -22.02 -14.80
C LEU A 326 -7.40 -23.39 -14.09
N VAL A 327 -6.32 -24.15 -14.29
CA VAL A 327 -6.09 -25.45 -13.68
C VAL A 327 -4.81 -25.37 -12.82
N PRO A 328 -4.92 -25.34 -11.49
CA PRO A 328 -3.77 -25.46 -10.61
C PRO A 328 -2.93 -26.70 -10.95
N SER A 329 -1.60 -26.58 -11.00
CA SER A 329 -0.72 -27.70 -11.34
C SER A 329 0.32 -28.09 -10.28
N THR A 330 0.58 -27.23 -9.31
CA THR A 330 1.48 -27.53 -8.18
C THR A 330 0.83 -28.50 -7.18
N PRO A 331 1.46 -29.64 -6.82
CA PRO A 331 0.94 -30.53 -5.80
C PRO A 331 1.11 -29.93 -4.38
N PRO A 332 0.14 -30.13 -3.47
CA PRO A 332 0.25 -29.69 -2.08
C PRO A 332 1.32 -30.48 -1.32
N THR A 333 2.08 -29.80 -0.46
CA THR A 333 3.08 -30.45 0.39
C THR A 333 2.40 -31.27 1.48
N ARG A 334 2.95 -32.46 1.75
CA ARG A 334 2.51 -33.41 2.78
C ARG A 334 3.54 -33.59 3.90
N ASP A 335 4.72 -33.00 3.73
CA ASP A 335 5.86 -33.22 4.60
C ASP A 335 5.64 -32.53 5.94
N ARG A 336 5.90 -33.25 7.04
CA ARG A 336 5.91 -32.65 8.37
C ARG A 336 7.14 -31.76 8.53
N ILE A 337 6.89 -30.48 8.80
CA ILE A 337 7.94 -29.51 9.10
C ILE A 337 8.03 -29.33 10.61
N GLU A 338 9.22 -29.49 11.17
CA GLU A 338 9.49 -29.24 12.59
C GLU A 338 9.85 -27.78 12.83
N PHE A 339 9.15 -27.16 13.78
CA PHE A 339 9.27 -25.75 14.10
C PHE A 339 9.90 -25.55 15.48
N ARG A 340 10.98 -24.77 15.54
CA ARG A 340 11.60 -24.37 16.80
C ARG A 340 10.96 -23.08 17.31
N TRP A 341 10.14 -23.19 18.36
CA TRP A 341 9.38 -22.07 18.93
C TRP A 341 10.22 -20.80 19.16
N LYS A 342 11.37 -20.95 19.81
CA LYS A 342 12.25 -19.84 20.16
C LYS A 342 12.73 -19.08 18.91
N GLU A 343 13.10 -19.78 17.85
CA GLU A 343 13.62 -19.17 16.62
C GLU A 343 12.52 -18.43 15.86
N ILE A 344 11.32 -18.98 15.83
CA ILE A 344 10.16 -18.32 15.20
C ILE A 344 9.83 -17.03 15.92
N VAL A 345 9.81 -17.03 17.25
CA VAL A 345 9.55 -15.82 18.05
C VAL A 345 10.64 -14.78 17.82
N GLU A 346 11.92 -15.14 17.89
CA GLU A 346 13.04 -14.22 17.66
C GLU A 346 13.01 -13.64 16.23
N THR A 347 12.70 -14.47 15.24
CA THR A 347 12.57 -14.05 13.84
C THR A 347 11.39 -13.08 13.67
N ALA A 348 10.24 -13.41 14.25
CA ALA A 348 9.06 -12.57 14.20
C ALA A 348 9.29 -11.19 14.86
N GLN A 349 9.95 -11.15 16.02
CA GLN A 349 10.25 -9.89 16.72
C GLN A 349 11.17 -8.96 15.92
N SER A 350 12.04 -9.52 15.08
CA SER A 350 13.02 -8.75 14.29
C SER A 350 12.57 -8.43 12.86
N SER A 351 11.70 -9.27 12.27
CA SER A 351 11.40 -9.19 10.82
C SER A 351 9.98 -8.72 10.51
N ARG A 352 9.05 -8.75 11.49
CA ARG A 352 7.67 -8.35 11.26
C ARG A 352 7.55 -6.85 10.95
N PRO A 353 6.92 -6.46 9.82
CA PRO A 353 6.79 -5.06 9.44
C PRO A 353 5.98 -4.20 10.43
N ASP A 354 4.95 -4.76 11.06
CA ASP A 354 4.09 -4.04 12.03
C ASP A 354 4.85 -3.59 13.29
N LEU A 355 5.74 -4.44 13.81
CA LEU A 355 6.63 -4.12 14.93
C LEU A 355 7.71 -3.10 14.53
N ILE A 356 8.30 -3.26 13.34
CA ILE A 356 9.30 -2.31 12.84
C ILE A 356 8.68 -0.93 12.66
N GLU A 357 7.47 -0.84 12.09
CA GLU A 357 6.73 0.42 11.96
C GLU A 357 6.53 1.12 13.32
N LEU A 358 6.09 0.39 14.36
CA LEU A 358 5.91 0.97 15.68
C LEU A 358 7.22 1.49 16.28
N ASN A 359 8.33 0.80 16.05
CA ASN A 359 9.66 1.28 16.47
C ASN A 359 10.08 2.55 15.71
N LEU A 360 9.81 2.64 14.41
CA LEU A 360 10.09 3.84 13.60
C LEU A 360 9.26 5.05 14.06
N ILE A 361 7.99 4.83 14.44
CA ILE A 361 7.13 5.86 15.03
C ILE A 361 7.73 6.35 16.36
N LEU A 362 8.13 5.43 17.23
CA LEU A 362 8.74 5.75 18.52
C LEU A 362 10.03 6.58 18.33
N ASP A 363 10.86 6.24 17.35
CA ASP A 363 12.08 6.98 17.04
C ASP A 363 11.79 8.36 16.44
N ALA A 364 10.77 8.49 15.59
CA ALA A 364 10.32 9.78 15.09
C ALA A 364 9.82 10.68 16.24
N ASP A 365 9.11 10.10 17.20
CA ASP A 365 8.63 10.81 18.38
C ASP A 365 9.74 11.22 19.35
N ARG A 366 10.83 10.44 19.43
CA ARG A 366 12.05 10.87 20.14
C ARG A 366 12.71 12.07 19.45
N GLN A 367 12.77 12.11 18.11
CA GLN A 367 13.32 13.26 17.38
C GLN A 367 12.45 14.51 17.58
N ARG A 368 11.12 14.35 17.58
CA ARG A 368 10.19 15.44 17.92
C ARG A 368 10.40 15.92 19.35
N LEU A 369 10.67 15.04 20.32
CA LEU A 369 10.99 15.46 21.69
C LEU A 369 12.25 16.32 21.75
N VAL A 370 13.31 15.96 21.03
CA VAL A 370 14.53 16.78 20.94
C VAL A 370 14.22 18.17 20.40
N GLN A 371 13.39 18.27 19.36
CA GLN A 371 12.95 19.54 18.80
C GLN A 371 12.13 20.36 19.81
N GLN A 372 11.11 19.76 20.43
CA GLN A 372 10.25 20.46 21.39
C GLN A 372 11.02 20.89 22.65
N ALA A 373 11.94 20.07 23.14
CA ALA A 373 12.79 20.39 24.28
C ALA A 373 13.75 21.55 23.97
N ASN A 374 14.21 21.67 22.72
CA ASN A 374 15.00 22.82 22.26
C ASN A 374 14.15 24.09 22.20
N LEU A 375 12.97 24.03 21.59
CA LEU A 375 12.03 25.16 21.50
C LEU A 375 11.47 25.58 22.87
N ALA A 376 11.52 24.71 23.88
CA ALA A 376 11.09 25.02 25.24
C ALA A 376 12.08 25.87 26.04
N LYS A 377 13.31 26.07 25.53
CA LYS A 377 14.30 26.97 26.12
C LYS A 377 13.85 28.44 25.90
N PRO A 378 14.37 29.39 26.70
CA PRO A 378 14.28 30.81 26.36
C PRO A 378 14.89 31.10 24.99
N ALA A 379 14.34 32.06 24.25
CA ALA A 379 14.93 32.54 23.00
C ALA A 379 16.03 33.56 23.33
N LEU A 380 17.21 33.34 22.75
CA LEU A 380 18.37 34.22 22.88
C LEU A 380 19.01 34.29 21.51
N ASP A 381 18.86 35.42 20.82
CA ASP A 381 19.29 35.59 19.44
C ASP A 381 20.38 36.66 19.36
N ALA A 382 21.52 36.33 18.75
CA ALA A 382 22.53 37.31 18.38
C ALA A 382 22.21 37.85 16.98
N THR A 383 22.12 39.17 16.87
CA THR A 383 21.78 39.88 15.64
C THR A 383 22.95 40.78 15.25
N ALA A 384 23.30 40.76 13.96
CA ALA A 384 24.23 41.68 13.36
C ALA A 384 23.62 42.20 12.05
N GLY A 385 23.77 43.49 11.80
CA GLY A 385 23.25 44.14 10.61
C GLY A 385 24.19 45.23 10.15
N TYR A 386 24.31 45.37 8.84
CA TYR A 386 25.02 46.45 8.19
C TYR A 386 24.15 46.99 7.05
N ARG A 387 24.03 48.31 6.96
CA ARG A 387 23.18 49.00 6.01
C ARG A 387 23.94 50.13 5.33
N TRP A 388 23.84 50.18 4.01
CA TRP A 388 24.26 51.32 3.20
C TRP A 388 23.03 52.12 2.81
N ASN A 389 22.97 53.37 3.24
CA ASN A 389 21.86 54.27 2.98
C ASN A 389 22.23 55.25 1.87
N GLY A 390 21.58 55.11 0.72
CA GLY A 390 21.62 56.10 -0.34
C GLY A 390 20.46 57.09 -0.21
N LEU A 391 20.70 58.30 -0.68
CA LEU A 391 19.69 59.32 -0.85
C LEU A 391 20.00 60.07 -2.12
N SER A 392 19.06 60.10 -3.05
CA SER A 392 19.19 60.90 -4.26
C SER A 392 17.87 61.56 -4.59
N GLY A 393 17.92 62.70 -5.26
CA GLY A 393 16.70 63.42 -5.58
C GLY A 393 16.98 64.74 -6.26
N ARG A 394 15.91 65.44 -6.59
CA ARG A 394 15.98 66.82 -7.09
C ARG A 394 15.56 67.77 -5.98
N THR A 395 16.28 68.85 -5.78
CA THR A 395 15.84 69.93 -4.89
C THR A 395 14.60 70.63 -5.51
N PRO A 396 13.82 71.39 -4.72
CA PRO A 396 12.76 72.24 -5.25
C PRO A 396 13.25 73.25 -6.31
N ALA A 397 14.54 73.63 -6.27
CA ALA A 397 15.18 74.48 -7.27
C ALA A 397 15.59 73.73 -8.56
N GLY A 398 15.49 72.39 -8.57
CA GLY A 398 15.74 71.55 -9.74
C GLY A 398 17.11 70.84 -9.75
N ASP A 399 18.01 71.18 -8.83
CA ASP A 399 19.35 70.61 -8.72
C ASP A 399 19.31 69.14 -8.33
N ALA A 400 20.13 68.32 -8.98
CA ALA A 400 20.28 66.92 -8.61
C ALA A 400 21.29 66.78 -7.47
N VAL A 401 20.87 66.15 -6.37
CA VAL A 401 21.73 65.84 -5.22
C VAL A 401 21.70 64.33 -5.01
N SER A 402 22.87 63.73 -4.78
CA SER A 402 23.00 62.29 -4.53
C SER A 402 24.10 62.02 -3.52
N ALA A 403 23.82 61.16 -2.55
CA ALA A 403 24.81 60.49 -1.71
C ALA A 403 25.29 59.22 -2.42
N GLY A 404 26.62 59.05 -2.51
CA GLY A 404 27.27 57.90 -3.09
C GLY A 404 27.27 56.67 -2.19
N PRO A 405 27.72 55.51 -2.70
CA PRO A 405 27.84 54.29 -1.91
C PRO A 405 28.89 54.48 -0.80
N GLY A 406 28.46 54.46 0.46
CA GLY A 406 29.33 54.57 1.64
C GLY A 406 29.28 55.90 2.38
N ASP A 407 28.62 56.93 1.83
CA ASP A 407 28.50 58.25 2.47
C ASP A 407 27.70 58.17 3.77
N ASN A 408 26.69 57.30 3.81
CA ASN A 408 25.87 57.05 5.00
C ASN A 408 25.76 55.54 5.22
N THR A 409 26.30 55.07 6.34
CA THR A 409 26.27 53.65 6.71
C THR A 409 25.86 53.49 8.15
N ASP A 410 25.05 52.47 8.43
CA ASP A 410 24.65 52.08 9.77
C ASP A 410 25.09 50.65 10.02
N TRP A 411 25.53 50.35 11.24
CA TRP A 411 25.72 49.00 11.69
C TRP A 411 25.06 48.81 13.05
N SER A 412 24.54 47.62 13.30
CA SER A 412 23.90 47.26 14.56
C SER A 412 24.33 45.87 14.97
N MET A 413 24.70 45.70 16.23
CA MET A 413 24.93 44.40 16.84
C MET A 413 24.18 44.36 18.15
N GLY A 414 23.46 43.28 18.40
CA GLY A 414 22.62 43.18 19.59
C GLY A 414 22.26 41.75 19.92
N VAL A 415 21.85 41.55 21.16
CA VAL A 415 21.34 40.26 21.64
C VAL A 415 19.90 40.47 22.09
N VAL A 416 18.99 39.65 21.58
CA VAL A 416 17.56 39.71 21.91
C VAL A 416 17.22 38.51 22.78
N PHE A 417 16.79 38.75 24.01
CA PHE A 417 16.34 37.71 24.94
C PHE A 417 14.84 37.78 25.13
N THR A 418 14.14 36.68 24.83
CA THR A 418 12.68 36.57 24.96
C THR A 418 12.33 35.30 25.73
N VAL A 419 11.58 35.45 26.83
CA VAL A 419 11.06 34.33 27.61
C VAL A 419 9.62 34.59 28.07
N PRO A 420 8.65 33.71 27.75
CA PRO A 420 7.33 33.80 28.35
C PRO A 420 7.43 33.35 29.82
N LEU A 421 7.05 34.20 30.77
CA LEU A 421 7.28 33.95 32.20
C LEU A 421 6.62 32.66 32.73
N SER A 422 5.45 32.29 32.19
CA SER A 422 4.72 31.10 32.66
C SER A 422 5.24 29.78 32.09
N LEU A 423 5.91 29.79 30.93
CA LEU A 423 6.37 28.60 30.18
C LEU A 423 5.32 27.48 30.07
N ARG A 424 4.03 27.79 30.21
CA ARG A 424 2.98 26.76 30.34
C ARG A 424 2.83 25.98 29.04
N GLU A 425 2.87 26.69 27.92
CA GLU A 425 2.77 26.08 26.59
C GLU A 425 3.97 25.19 26.28
N SER A 426 5.20 25.68 26.48
CA SER A 426 6.41 24.91 26.17
C SER A 426 6.54 23.66 27.03
N ARG A 427 6.25 23.76 28.33
CA ARG A 427 6.18 22.60 29.24
C ARG A 427 5.09 21.61 28.83
N ALA A 428 3.92 22.10 28.43
CA ALA A 428 2.83 21.25 27.96
C ALA A 428 3.20 20.50 26.67
N ARG A 429 3.87 21.15 25.71
CA ARG A 429 4.34 20.50 24.47
C ARG A 429 5.36 19.39 24.75
N VAL A 430 6.35 19.64 25.61
CA VAL A 430 7.33 18.61 26.02
C VAL A 430 6.65 17.47 26.74
N ARG A 431 5.77 17.77 27.70
CA ARG A 431 5.02 16.75 28.45
C ARG A 431 4.12 15.92 27.53
N ASN A 432 3.44 16.54 26.57
CA ASN A 432 2.62 15.83 25.60
C ASN A 432 3.48 14.84 24.79
N GLN A 433 4.66 15.26 24.34
CA GLN A 433 5.56 14.39 23.58
C GLN A 433 6.13 13.23 24.42
N GLU A 434 6.45 13.46 25.70
CA GLU A 434 6.84 12.38 26.62
C GLU A 434 5.72 11.34 26.82
N LEU A 435 4.47 11.81 26.93
CA LEU A 435 3.30 10.93 27.07
C LEU A 435 3.03 10.13 25.79
N LEU A 436 3.24 10.71 24.61
CA LEU A 436 3.18 9.99 23.33
C LEU A 436 4.23 8.87 23.28
N ILE A 437 5.49 9.16 23.65
CA ILE A 437 6.55 8.14 23.74
C ILE A 437 6.19 7.02 24.72
N ALA A 438 5.60 7.35 25.87
CA ALA A 438 5.15 6.35 26.84
C ALA A 438 4.01 5.48 26.29
N LYS A 439 3.04 6.09 25.60
CA LYS A 439 1.95 5.39 24.90
C LYS A 439 2.49 4.44 23.82
N ASP A 440 3.44 4.89 23.00
CA ASP A 440 3.99 4.08 21.91
C ASP A 440 4.78 2.88 22.44
N ARG A 441 5.52 3.04 23.54
CA ARG A 441 6.17 1.91 24.23
C ARG A 441 5.17 0.87 24.71
N ALA A 442 4.05 1.31 25.29
CA ALA A 442 2.99 0.39 25.72
C ALA A 442 2.36 -0.34 24.52
N ASN A 443 2.15 0.37 23.39
CA ASN A 443 1.64 -0.25 22.16
C ASN A 443 2.60 -1.30 21.59
N ILE A 444 3.91 -1.06 21.61
CA ILE A 444 4.93 -2.03 21.17
C ILE A 444 4.87 -3.29 22.04
N GLN A 445 4.81 -3.13 23.37
CA GLN A 445 4.70 -4.27 24.29
C GLN A 445 3.43 -5.08 24.05
N GLN A 446 2.29 -4.41 23.84
CA GLN A 446 1.04 -5.07 23.52
C GLN A 446 1.11 -5.81 22.17
N MET A 447 1.75 -5.23 21.15
CA MET A 447 1.90 -5.85 19.84
C MET A 447 2.82 -7.07 19.89
N LEU A 448 3.92 -7.01 20.65
CA LEU A 448 4.79 -8.17 20.89
C LEU A 448 4.01 -9.33 21.53
N HIS A 449 3.23 -9.02 22.56
CA HIS A 449 2.39 -10.02 23.22
C HIS A 449 1.34 -10.62 22.27
N GLN A 450 0.68 -9.78 21.46
CA GLN A 450 -0.26 -10.24 20.45
C GLN A 450 0.40 -11.11 19.36
N ALA A 451 1.59 -10.73 18.90
CA ALA A 451 2.35 -11.49 17.89
C ALA A 451 2.71 -12.89 18.41
N GLU A 452 3.16 -13.02 19.66
CA GLU A 452 3.41 -14.31 20.29
C GLU A 452 2.16 -15.20 20.33
N HIS A 453 1.00 -14.64 20.70
CA HIS A 453 -0.26 -15.38 20.70
C HIS A 453 -0.71 -15.81 19.29
N GLN A 454 -0.48 -14.97 18.28
CA GLN A 454 -0.77 -15.31 16.88
C GLN A 454 0.10 -16.48 16.41
N LEU A 455 1.41 -16.43 16.67
CA LEU A 455 2.35 -17.50 16.33
C LEU A 455 2.00 -18.81 17.02
N ALA A 456 1.67 -18.76 18.32
CA ALA A 456 1.26 -19.94 19.08
C ALA A 456 -0.03 -20.54 18.50
N THR A 457 -0.96 -19.71 18.05
CA THR A 457 -2.20 -20.17 17.40
C THR A 457 -1.90 -20.81 16.05
N SER A 458 -1.10 -20.16 15.20
CA SER A 458 -0.73 -20.68 13.89
C SER A 458 -0.04 -22.04 13.99
N LEU A 459 0.92 -22.22 14.91
CA LEU A 459 1.57 -23.51 15.13
C LEU A 459 0.59 -24.61 15.58
N ARG A 460 -0.35 -24.30 16.49
CA ARG A 460 -1.38 -25.26 16.90
C ARG A 460 -2.27 -25.64 15.72
N THR A 461 -2.66 -24.68 14.89
CA THR A 461 -3.50 -24.92 13.72
C THR A 461 -2.76 -25.74 12.65
N ILE A 462 -1.45 -25.52 12.46
CA ILE A 462 -0.62 -26.34 11.55
C ILE A 462 -0.62 -27.80 12.00
N GLU A 463 -0.30 -28.08 13.27
CA GLU A 463 -0.29 -29.46 13.79
C GLU A 463 -1.70 -30.07 13.77
N GLN A 464 -2.73 -29.30 14.13
CA GLN A 464 -4.12 -29.75 14.04
C GLN A 464 -4.50 -30.15 12.61
N ASN A 465 -4.19 -29.32 11.61
CA ASN A 465 -4.54 -29.60 10.21
C ASN A 465 -3.78 -30.82 9.68
N LEU A 466 -2.53 -31.03 10.10
CA LEU A 466 -1.74 -32.21 9.73
C LEU A 466 -2.34 -33.50 10.31
N GLN A 467 -2.66 -33.51 11.62
CA GLN A 467 -3.29 -34.65 12.27
C GLN A 467 -4.69 -34.95 11.69
N GLN A 468 -5.46 -33.92 11.35
CA GLN A 468 -6.74 -34.09 10.67
C GLN A 468 -6.57 -34.66 9.26
N TYR A 469 -5.57 -34.21 8.51
CA TYR A 469 -5.26 -34.75 7.20
C TYR A 469 -4.92 -36.24 7.25
N GLU A 470 -4.08 -36.66 8.20
CA GLU A 470 -3.76 -38.08 8.39
C GLU A 470 -5.01 -38.92 8.69
N ALA A 471 -5.86 -38.46 9.63
CA ALA A 471 -7.11 -39.13 9.97
C ALA A 471 -8.11 -39.18 8.80
N PHE A 472 -8.26 -38.10 8.03
CA PHE A 472 -9.15 -38.08 6.87
C PHE A 472 -8.63 -38.91 5.70
N ARG A 473 -7.31 -39.01 5.53
CA ARG A 473 -6.69 -39.90 4.55
C ARG A 473 -7.00 -41.36 4.87
N GLU A 474 -6.88 -41.77 6.13
CA GLU A 474 -7.29 -43.11 6.58
C GLU A 474 -8.80 -43.32 6.40
N ALA A 475 -9.63 -42.33 6.77
CA ALA A 475 -11.07 -42.39 6.59
C ALA A 475 -11.47 -42.55 5.12
N ARG A 476 -10.77 -41.89 4.19
CA ARG A 476 -10.96 -42.05 2.75
C ARG A 476 -10.61 -43.47 2.30
N GLN A 477 -9.47 -44.01 2.72
CA GLN A 477 -9.05 -45.37 2.38
C GLN A 477 -10.04 -46.42 2.91
N ALA A 478 -10.47 -46.28 4.17
CA ALA A 478 -11.47 -47.14 4.80
C ALA A 478 -12.82 -47.04 4.07
N SER A 479 -13.26 -45.84 3.70
CA SER A 479 -14.51 -45.63 2.95
C SER A 479 -14.44 -46.23 1.55
N ALA A 480 -13.30 -46.12 0.87
CA ALA A 480 -13.07 -46.74 -0.44
C ALA A 480 -13.11 -48.27 -0.35
N PHE A 481 -12.51 -48.86 0.70
CA PHE A 481 -12.62 -50.30 0.98
C PHE A 481 -14.06 -50.71 1.30
N ASN A 482 -14.80 -49.93 2.09
CA ASN A 482 -16.20 -50.19 2.40
C ASN A 482 -17.05 -50.23 1.11
N VAL A 483 -16.87 -49.28 0.18
CA VAL A 483 -17.56 -49.32 -1.12
C VAL A 483 -17.26 -50.62 -1.88
N ARG A 484 -16.00 -51.09 -1.89
CA ARG A 484 -15.62 -52.36 -2.51
C ARG A 484 -16.29 -53.56 -1.82
N ALA A 485 -16.27 -53.60 -0.50
CA ALA A 485 -16.86 -54.68 0.30
C ALA A 485 -18.40 -54.74 0.12
N GLN A 486 -19.08 -53.60 0.17
CA GLN A 486 -20.52 -53.50 -0.06
C GLN A 486 -20.91 -54.01 -1.45
N ARG A 487 -20.12 -53.67 -2.46
CA ARG A 487 -20.34 -54.17 -3.82
C ARG A 487 -20.17 -55.67 -3.95
N ALA A 488 -19.15 -56.25 -3.30
CA ALA A 488 -18.95 -57.70 -3.26
C ALA A 488 -20.12 -58.40 -2.56
N ASN A 489 -20.61 -57.84 -1.45
CA ASN A 489 -21.78 -58.37 -0.74
C ASN A 489 -23.07 -58.29 -1.57
N ILE A 490 -23.26 -57.21 -2.33
CA ILE A 490 -24.42 -57.08 -3.24
C ILE A 490 -24.34 -58.11 -4.37
N GLN A 491 -23.15 -58.36 -4.93
CA GLN A 491 -22.95 -59.42 -5.93
C GLN A 491 -23.27 -60.81 -5.36
N ALA A 492 -22.89 -61.05 -4.10
CA ALA A 492 -23.22 -62.28 -3.36
C ALA A 492 -24.66 -62.32 -2.81
N GLN A 493 -25.50 -61.32 -3.11
CA GLN A 493 -26.88 -61.16 -2.61
C GLN A 493 -27.01 -61.11 -1.07
N ARG A 494 -25.93 -60.73 -0.36
CA ARG A 494 -25.87 -60.67 1.11
C ARG A 494 -26.26 -59.31 1.70
N ASP A 495 -26.29 -58.26 0.88
CA ASP A 495 -26.63 -56.91 1.32
C ASP A 495 -27.56 -56.20 0.32
N THR A 496 -28.08 -55.06 0.74
CA THR A 496 -29.00 -54.21 -0.01
C THR A 496 -28.24 -53.16 -0.82
N LEU A 497 -28.78 -52.73 -1.97
CA LEU A 497 -28.17 -51.62 -2.71
C LEU A 497 -28.19 -50.29 -1.93
N LEU A 498 -28.96 -50.19 -0.85
CA LEU A 498 -29.05 -48.99 -0.02
C LEU A 498 -27.75 -48.71 0.76
N SER A 499 -27.08 -49.75 1.27
CA SER A 499 -25.79 -49.60 1.97
C SER A 499 -24.69 -49.08 1.03
N GLU A 500 -24.75 -49.44 -0.26
CA GLU A 500 -23.86 -48.89 -1.29
C GLU A 500 -24.07 -47.39 -1.52
N LEU A 501 -25.31 -46.88 -1.51
CA LEU A 501 -25.59 -45.44 -1.68
C LEU A 501 -24.97 -44.60 -0.56
N LEU A 502 -25.07 -45.08 0.68
CA LEU A 502 -24.45 -44.44 1.85
C LEU A 502 -22.93 -44.49 1.75
N ALA A 503 -22.35 -45.67 1.47
CA ALA A 503 -20.90 -45.83 1.35
C ALA A 503 -20.28 -44.92 0.26
N ILE A 504 -20.95 -44.73 -0.88
CA ILE A 504 -20.51 -43.80 -1.94
C ILE A 504 -20.53 -42.36 -1.43
N THR A 505 -21.56 -41.98 -0.67
CA THR A 505 -21.68 -40.63 -0.11
C THR A 505 -20.61 -40.37 0.96
N ASP A 506 -20.36 -41.34 1.83
CA ASP A 506 -19.32 -41.27 2.87
C ASP A 506 -17.93 -41.14 2.24
N TRP A 507 -17.64 -41.90 1.18
CA TRP A 507 -16.38 -41.78 0.43
C TRP A 507 -16.21 -40.38 -0.17
N ALA A 508 -17.24 -39.83 -0.84
CA ALA A 508 -17.15 -38.50 -1.43
C ALA A 508 -16.92 -37.41 -0.38
N ASN A 509 -17.55 -37.53 0.79
CA ASN A 509 -17.33 -36.63 1.92
C ASN A 509 -15.92 -36.76 2.50
N ALA A 510 -15.39 -37.98 2.62
CA ALA A 510 -14.03 -38.23 3.08
C ALA A 510 -12.96 -37.62 2.14
N VAL A 511 -13.14 -37.73 0.81
CA VAL A 511 -12.27 -37.08 -0.18
C VAL A 511 -12.27 -35.56 -0.01
N SER A 512 -13.45 -34.96 0.16
CA SER A 512 -13.59 -33.51 0.36
C SER A 512 -12.92 -33.05 1.66
N ALA A 513 -13.05 -33.81 2.75
CA ALA A 513 -12.46 -33.50 4.04
C ALA A 513 -10.92 -33.65 4.03
N GLU A 514 -10.38 -34.67 3.35
CA GLU A 514 -8.94 -34.83 3.12
C GLU A 514 -8.37 -33.63 2.34
N ALA A 515 -9.04 -33.23 1.26
CA ALA A 515 -8.61 -32.10 0.44
C ALA A 515 -8.62 -30.77 1.23
N GLN A 516 -9.67 -30.53 2.02
CA GLN A 516 -9.79 -29.35 2.86
C GLN A 516 -8.69 -29.26 3.92
N SER A 517 -8.43 -30.35 4.64
CA SER A 517 -7.41 -30.37 5.70
C SER A 517 -6.00 -30.18 5.14
N LEU A 518 -5.66 -30.80 4.01
CA LEU A 518 -4.34 -30.65 3.38
C LEU A 518 -4.12 -29.24 2.79
N THR A 519 -5.12 -28.67 2.13
CA THR A 519 -5.03 -27.30 1.60
C THR A 519 -5.01 -26.25 2.71
N SER A 520 -5.72 -26.48 3.81
CA SER A 520 -5.66 -25.65 5.02
C SER A 520 -4.28 -25.73 5.68
N TYR A 521 -3.66 -26.91 5.76
CA TYR A 521 -2.28 -27.07 6.21
C TYR A 521 -1.30 -26.20 5.38
N ASN A 522 -1.36 -26.29 4.06
CA ASN A 522 -0.49 -25.52 3.16
C ASN A 522 -0.76 -24.00 3.23
N THR A 523 -2.01 -23.59 3.45
CA THR A 523 -2.37 -22.18 3.66
C THR A 523 -1.83 -21.66 5.00
N GLU A 524 -1.89 -22.47 6.06
CA GLU A 524 -1.38 -22.09 7.38
C GLU A 524 0.15 -22.03 7.43
N LEU A 525 0.86 -22.83 6.63
CA LEU A 525 2.31 -22.65 6.44
C LEU A 525 2.64 -21.25 5.91
N ALA A 526 1.91 -20.78 4.89
CA ALA A 526 2.07 -19.42 4.37
C ALA A 526 1.63 -18.35 5.39
N ASN A 527 0.60 -18.61 6.21
CA ASN A 527 0.23 -17.71 7.31
C ASN A 527 1.34 -17.61 8.36
N LEU A 528 2.03 -18.70 8.67
CA LEU A 528 3.17 -18.68 9.60
C LEU A 528 4.32 -17.85 9.04
N GLU A 529 4.64 -18.01 7.75
CA GLU A 529 5.66 -17.19 7.06
C GLU A 529 5.28 -15.70 7.02
N LEU A 530 3.98 -15.37 6.91
CA LEU A 530 3.47 -14.01 7.04
C LEU A 530 3.62 -13.49 8.47
N GLN A 531 3.25 -14.29 9.48
CA GLN A 531 3.33 -13.91 10.89
C GLN A 531 4.77 -13.78 11.41
N SER A 532 5.72 -14.52 10.83
CA SER A 532 7.16 -14.32 11.08
C SER A 532 7.73 -13.12 10.33
N GLY A 533 7.03 -12.60 9.32
CA GLY A 533 7.48 -11.49 8.49
C GLY A 533 8.52 -11.89 7.45
N THR A 534 8.66 -13.18 7.12
CA THR A 534 9.69 -13.72 6.22
C THR A 534 9.18 -14.23 4.88
N ILE A 535 7.86 -14.20 4.65
CA ILE A 535 7.23 -14.77 3.44
C ILE A 535 7.82 -14.24 2.13
N LEU A 536 8.23 -12.97 2.05
CA LEU A 536 8.85 -12.46 0.81
C LEU A 536 10.23 -13.07 0.59
N GLU A 537 11.03 -13.11 1.64
CA GLU A 537 12.38 -13.67 1.63
C GLU A 537 12.33 -15.17 1.31
N THR A 538 11.39 -15.92 1.87
CA THR A 538 11.20 -17.35 1.60
C THR A 538 10.72 -17.62 0.17
N HIS A 539 9.95 -16.71 -0.41
CA HIS A 539 9.50 -16.78 -1.81
C HIS A 539 10.44 -16.08 -2.81
N GLY A 540 11.61 -15.59 -2.37
CA GLY A 540 12.61 -14.97 -3.23
C GLY A 540 12.23 -13.59 -3.77
N ILE A 541 11.21 -12.95 -3.19
CA ILE A 541 10.73 -11.63 -3.60
C ILE A 541 11.60 -10.57 -2.92
N ARG A 542 12.21 -9.70 -3.73
CA ARG A 542 13.07 -8.61 -3.27
C ARG A 542 12.62 -7.29 -3.86
N PHE A 543 12.83 -6.22 -3.12
CA PHE A 543 12.56 -4.87 -3.57
C PHE A 543 13.81 -4.25 -4.21
N THR A 544 13.61 -3.55 -5.32
CA THR A 544 14.62 -2.70 -5.94
C THR A 544 14.38 -1.24 -5.55
N GLU A 545 15.41 -0.41 -5.62
CA GLU A 545 15.31 1.03 -5.37
C GLU A 545 14.28 1.70 -6.29
N GLU A 546 13.75 2.84 -5.83
CA GLU A 546 12.75 3.60 -6.57
C GLU A 546 13.34 4.17 -7.87
N ARG A 547 12.52 4.25 -8.92
CA ARG A 547 12.95 4.79 -10.23
C ARG A 547 13.03 6.32 -10.27
N PHE A 548 12.45 7.02 -9.30
CA PHE A 548 12.15 8.44 -9.41
C PHE A 548 13.21 9.38 -8.81
N GLY A 549 14.12 8.88 -7.94
CA GLY A 549 15.27 9.63 -7.40
C GLY A 549 14.91 10.89 -6.62
N SER A 550 15.89 11.50 -5.92
CA SER A 550 15.66 12.77 -5.21
C SER A 550 15.58 13.95 -6.18
N ILE A 551 14.59 14.84 -6.01
CA ILE A 551 14.39 16.02 -6.85
C ILE A 551 14.98 17.22 -6.12
N GLY A 552 16.29 17.41 -6.21
CA GLY A 552 16.95 18.58 -5.62
C GLY A 552 18.27 18.93 -6.30
N PRO A 553 18.70 20.21 -6.26
CA PRO A 553 19.99 20.64 -6.82
C PRO A 553 21.20 19.98 -6.12
N HIS A 554 20.98 19.37 -4.96
CA HIS A 554 21.96 18.55 -4.24
C HIS A 554 21.96 17.05 -4.63
N GLY A 555 21.09 16.62 -5.55
CA GLY A 555 20.69 15.21 -5.73
C GLY A 555 21.46 14.37 -6.75
N TRP A 556 22.48 14.90 -7.43
CA TRP A 556 23.29 14.09 -8.37
C TRP A 556 24.81 14.19 -8.11
N CYS A 557 25.32 15.32 -7.62
CA CYS A 557 26.76 15.50 -7.41
C CYS A 557 27.23 15.41 -5.95
N MET A 558 26.29 15.33 -4.99
CA MET A 558 26.58 15.31 -3.55
C MET A 558 25.80 14.21 -2.82
N GLU A 559 25.60 13.05 -3.45
CA GLU A 559 25.06 11.87 -2.79
C GLU A 559 25.98 11.45 -1.62
N GLU A 560 25.56 11.76 -0.39
CA GLU A 560 25.99 11.00 0.78
C GLU A 560 25.59 9.55 0.55
N THR A 561 26.59 8.75 0.18
CA THR A 561 26.54 7.41 -0.43
C THR A 561 26.05 6.30 0.53
N GLY A 562 25.17 6.62 1.47
CA GLY A 562 24.68 5.69 2.50
C GLY A 562 23.35 6.06 3.16
N SER A 563 22.62 7.06 2.62
CA SER A 563 21.37 7.53 3.23
C SER A 563 20.10 6.96 2.59
N TYR A 564 20.24 6.04 1.64
CA TYR A 564 19.13 5.37 0.97
C TYR A 564 19.18 3.88 1.31
N PRO A 565 18.05 3.19 1.59
CA PRO A 565 18.07 1.75 1.76
C PRO A 565 18.64 1.12 0.48
N GLN A 566 19.82 0.50 0.60
CA GLN A 566 20.50 -0.10 -0.54
C GLN A 566 19.61 -1.19 -1.15
N SER A 567 19.48 -1.16 -2.47
CA SER A 567 18.82 -2.21 -3.23
C SER A 567 19.36 -3.59 -2.83
N LEU A 568 18.45 -4.49 -2.44
CA LEU A 568 18.80 -5.90 -2.35
C LEU A 568 18.98 -6.39 -3.79
N LYS A 569 20.22 -6.70 -4.18
CA LYS A 569 20.49 -7.28 -5.51
C LYS A 569 19.57 -8.48 -5.72
N ALA A 570 18.81 -8.46 -6.82
CA ALA A 570 17.97 -9.57 -7.21
C ALA A 570 18.86 -10.82 -7.41
N SER A 571 18.47 -11.95 -6.83
CA SER A 571 19.07 -13.24 -7.13
C SER A 571 18.41 -13.85 -8.37
N ASP A 572 19.03 -14.88 -8.95
CA ASP A 572 18.41 -15.65 -10.02
C ASP A 572 17.06 -16.25 -9.57
N ASN A 573 16.09 -16.29 -10.49
CA ASN A 573 14.78 -16.87 -10.22
C ASN A 573 14.89 -18.40 -10.10
N VAL A 574 14.78 -18.91 -8.88
CA VAL A 574 14.76 -20.36 -8.60
C VAL A 574 13.33 -20.79 -8.29
N SER A 575 12.78 -21.73 -9.05
CA SER A 575 11.44 -22.29 -8.81
C SER A 575 11.42 -23.09 -7.49
N ARG A 576 10.66 -22.63 -6.49
CA ARG A 576 10.49 -23.33 -5.20
C ARG A 576 9.58 -24.55 -5.32
N TYR A 577 8.46 -24.39 -6.01
CA TYR A 577 7.52 -25.47 -6.28
C TYR A 577 7.87 -26.22 -7.57
N LYS A 578 7.69 -27.55 -7.56
CA LYS A 578 7.82 -28.37 -8.77
C LYS A 578 6.72 -28.00 -9.76
N GLU A 579 7.12 -27.73 -10.99
CA GLU A 579 6.20 -27.50 -12.10
C GLU A 579 5.84 -28.84 -12.72
N GLU A 580 4.61 -29.28 -12.49
CA GLU A 580 4.04 -30.47 -13.14
C GLU A 580 3.02 -30.03 -14.19
N SER A 581 2.91 -30.79 -15.29
CA SER A 581 1.90 -30.58 -16.33
C SER A 581 0.62 -31.38 -16.04
N ARG A 582 0.27 -31.53 -14.76
CA ARG A 582 -0.88 -32.31 -14.28
C ARG A 582 -1.68 -31.45 -13.32
N ALA A 583 -2.98 -31.69 -13.20
CA ALA A 583 -3.82 -30.96 -12.27
C ALA A 583 -3.46 -31.31 -10.81
N SER A 584 -3.42 -30.31 -9.92
CA SER A 584 -3.12 -30.48 -8.50
C SER A 584 -4.03 -31.50 -7.80
N GLU A 585 -5.29 -31.64 -8.25
CA GLU A 585 -6.24 -32.63 -7.74
C GLU A 585 -5.76 -34.08 -7.96
N GLU A 586 -4.96 -34.37 -8.99
CA GLU A 586 -4.43 -35.71 -9.24
C GLU A 586 -3.44 -36.16 -8.14
N ALA A 587 -2.83 -35.20 -7.42
CA ALA A 587 -1.90 -35.51 -6.34
C ALA A 587 -2.56 -36.34 -5.23
N PHE A 588 -3.87 -36.22 -5.02
CA PHE A 588 -4.63 -36.98 -4.01
C PHE A 588 -4.82 -38.47 -4.36
N GLU A 589 -4.16 -39.01 -5.41
CA GLU A 589 -4.22 -40.43 -5.78
C GLU A 589 -5.66 -40.93 -6.00
N LEU A 590 -6.46 -40.10 -6.67
CA LEU A 590 -7.90 -40.25 -6.78
C LEU A 590 -8.36 -41.36 -7.75
N LYS A 591 -7.43 -42.02 -8.45
CA LYS A 591 -7.73 -43.04 -9.48
C LYS A 591 -8.18 -44.40 -8.93
N ASP A 592 -8.10 -44.62 -7.61
CA ASP A 592 -8.43 -45.91 -6.97
C ASP A 592 -9.92 -46.09 -6.59
N PHE A 593 -10.82 -45.20 -7.06
CA PHE A 593 -12.24 -45.41 -6.80
C PHE A 593 -12.78 -46.59 -7.64
N PRO A 594 -13.41 -47.61 -7.03
CA PRO A 594 -14.03 -48.69 -7.78
C PRO A 594 -15.20 -48.11 -8.59
N ARG A 595 -15.10 -47.92 -9.90
CA ARG A 595 -16.25 -47.49 -10.73
C ARG A 595 -17.03 -48.70 -11.25
N ARG A 596 -18.36 -48.65 -11.26
CA ARG A 596 -19.17 -49.57 -12.09
C ARG A 596 -19.16 -49.05 -13.52
N ARG A 597 -18.70 -49.86 -14.48
CA ARG A 597 -18.75 -49.53 -15.91
C ARG A 597 -20.18 -49.72 -16.44
N SER A 598 -20.66 -48.79 -17.26
CA SER A 598 -21.93 -48.93 -17.98
C SER A 598 -21.76 -49.86 -19.21
N GLY A 599 -21.97 -51.16 -19.03
CA GLY A 599 -22.39 -52.10 -20.09
C GLY A 599 -21.33 -52.78 -21.00
N ALA A 600 -21.58 -54.08 -21.25
CA ALA A 600 -21.00 -54.99 -22.25
C ALA A 600 -19.59 -55.58 -22.05
N ALA A 601 -19.51 -56.59 -21.17
CA ALA A 601 -18.94 -57.89 -21.54
C ALA A 601 -19.59 -58.96 -20.67
N THR A 602 -20.59 -59.66 -21.22
CA THR A 602 -20.96 -61.00 -20.76
C THR A 602 -19.78 -61.93 -21.05
N GLY A 603 -18.81 -61.92 -20.15
CA GLY A 603 -17.83 -62.99 -19.99
C GLY A 603 -18.03 -63.56 -18.61
N VAL A 604 -18.39 -64.84 -18.56
CA VAL A 604 -18.37 -65.65 -17.33
C VAL A 604 -17.04 -65.40 -16.61
N PRO A 605 -17.01 -65.18 -15.27
CA PRO A 605 -15.75 -65.01 -14.58
C PRO A 605 -14.97 -66.33 -14.59
N GLU A 606 -13.80 -66.31 -15.24
CA GLU A 606 -12.76 -67.28 -14.99
C GLU A 606 -12.23 -67.05 -13.57
N ASN A 607 -12.16 -68.11 -12.77
CA ASN A 607 -11.69 -68.11 -11.39
C ASN A 607 -10.38 -67.33 -11.22
N ALA A 608 -10.45 -66.14 -10.60
CA ALA A 608 -9.30 -65.48 -10.00
C ALA A 608 -9.40 -65.65 -8.48
N GLY A 609 -8.35 -66.24 -7.90
CA GLY A 609 -8.25 -66.64 -6.50
C GLY A 609 -8.54 -65.51 -5.51
N GLY A 610 -9.01 -65.93 -4.33
CA GLY A 610 -9.36 -65.04 -3.24
C GLY A 610 -8.18 -64.20 -2.72
N PRO A 611 -8.46 -63.07 -2.05
CA PRO A 611 -7.43 -62.23 -1.45
C PRO A 611 -6.80 -62.92 -0.22
N ASP A 612 -5.47 -62.97 -0.19
CA ASP A 612 -4.71 -63.29 1.03
C ASP A 612 -4.99 -62.23 2.10
N LEU A 613 -5.44 -62.71 3.27
CA LEU A 613 -5.57 -61.91 4.48
C LEU A 613 -4.19 -61.81 5.15
N PRO A 614 -3.79 -60.66 5.73
CA PRO A 614 -2.66 -60.63 6.64
C PRO A 614 -3.03 -61.36 7.94
N GLU A 615 -2.18 -62.30 8.36
CA GLU A 615 -2.32 -63.01 9.64
C GLU A 615 -2.20 -62.05 10.83
N PRO A 616 -3.03 -62.21 11.88
CA PRO A 616 -2.96 -61.38 13.08
C PRO A 616 -1.82 -61.82 14.01
N PRO A 617 -1.26 -60.90 14.82
CA PRO A 617 -0.36 -61.26 15.93
C PRO A 617 -1.09 -61.96 17.08
#